data_AF-A0A7S0DDU7-F1
#
_entry.id   AF-A0A7S0DDU7-F1
#
_cell.length_a   1.000
_cell.length_b   1.000
_cell.length_c   1.000
_cell.angle_alpha   90.00
_cell.angle_beta   90.00
_cell.angle_gamma   90.00
#
_symmetry.space_group_name_H-M   'P 1'
#
loop_
_entity.id
_entity.type
_entity.pdbx_description
1 polymer ?
#
loop_
_entity_poly.entity_id
_entity_poly.type
_entity_poly.pdbx_seq_one_letter_code
_entity_poly.pdbx_strand_id
1 'polypeptide(L)'
;RASQKAIPLSQSGVPKHRRFSFYDQVHTTGMDIKQALNATAVITIGKDMTFRDYAQGAFRMRGIGQGQRLHAFVIPEVEKLVCDQLIRAKIQCAARPPDPVDAKSGKPVEFKAIPAKNPRQLLVHVSAWLVVNSMRIEKIMFNMLCEQNIRNVWRKLCFKLLISDHKKVGTSEGKGHVEDAVDVFRERLDHSVEASVPIVKRFHTKLVELADLREQWLKDADRKATVERVLSYVASAEKKSKGADKSLDTPAAQKRAFDAEQQQEQEQEQEQEQEQEQEKEQEQMPVPEEQIFVKKKYNIKRQEIHSWPLHLLAEDIKDEKGRPSHPEFYPLSTFK
;
A
#
# COMPACT_ATOMS: atom_id res chain seq x y z
N ARG A 1 0.06 -9.21 -30.69
CA ARG A 1 0.48 -10.62 -30.50
C ARG A 1 -0.30 -11.16 -29.32
N ALA A 2 -0.93 -12.34 -29.44
CA ALA A 2 -1.86 -12.88 -28.46
C ALA A 2 -1.22 -13.04 -27.07
N SER A 3 -1.87 -12.50 -26.02
CA SER A 3 -1.52 -12.78 -24.63
C SER A 3 -1.62 -14.29 -24.40
N GLN A 4 -0.49 -14.93 -24.10
CA GLN A 4 -0.50 -16.35 -23.78
C GLN A 4 -1.23 -16.52 -22.44
N LYS A 5 -2.27 -17.34 -22.44
CA LYS A 5 -3.06 -17.67 -21.27
C LYS A 5 -2.14 -18.34 -20.23
N ALA A 6 -2.17 -17.86 -18.98
CA ALA A 6 -1.47 -18.52 -17.88
C ALA A 6 -1.89 -19.99 -17.81
N ILE A 7 -0.90 -20.88 -17.69
CA ILE A 7 -1.10 -22.33 -17.59
C ILE A 7 -0.88 -22.79 -16.14
N PRO A 8 -1.64 -23.77 -15.64
CA PRO A 8 -1.39 -24.35 -14.33
C PRO A 8 0.06 -24.87 -14.23
N LEU A 9 0.68 -24.71 -13.05
CA LEU A 9 2.06 -25.15 -12.81
C LEU A 9 2.27 -26.65 -13.10
N SER A 10 1.21 -27.46 -12.91
CA SER A 10 1.18 -28.90 -13.22
C SER A 10 1.24 -29.21 -14.71
N GLN A 11 0.80 -28.27 -15.57
CA GLN A 11 0.80 -28.40 -17.02
C GLN A 11 2.01 -27.72 -17.68
N SER A 12 2.88 -27.09 -16.89
CA SER A 12 4.08 -26.44 -17.39
C SER A 12 5.14 -27.47 -17.80
N GLY A 13 5.46 -27.51 -19.09
CA GLY A 13 6.55 -28.33 -19.65
C GLY A 13 7.96 -27.81 -19.34
N VAL A 14 8.09 -26.64 -18.71
CA VAL A 14 9.39 -26.07 -18.34
C VAL A 14 10.00 -26.92 -17.22
N PRO A 15 11.23 -27.45 -17.31
CA PRO A 15 11.85 -28.19 -16.20
C PRO A 15 12.02 -27.33 -14.94
N LYS A 16 11.92 -27.92 -13.73
CA LYS A 16 11.99 -27.19 -12.45
C LYS A 16 13.18 -26.24 -12.32
N HIS A 17 14.36 -26.63 -12.81
CA HIS A 17 15.59 -25.82 -12.73
C HIS A 17 15.61 -24.59 -13.66
N ARG A 18 14.65 -24.48 -14.59
CA ARG A 18 14.48 -23.30 -15.47
C ARG A 18 13.30 -22.43 -15.06
N ARG A 19 12.65 -22.75 -13.94
CA ARG A 19 11.54 -21.97 -13.38
C ARG A 19 12.09 -21.00 -12.36
N PHE A 20 11.45 -19.84 -12.25
CA PHE A 20 11.57 -18.97 -11.09
C PHE A 20 10.16 -18.67 -10.58
N SER A 21 10.04 -18.41 -9.29
CA SER A 21 8.79 -17.95 -8.67
C SER A 21 8.87 -16.43 -8.55
N PHE A 22 7.81 -15.75 -8.95
CA PHE A 22 7.65 -14.33 -8.73
C PHE A 22 6.45 -14.11 -7.80
N TYR A 23 6.66 -13.32 -6.76
CA TYR A 23 5.61 -12.86 -5.88
C TYR A 23 5.54 -11.34 -6.05
N ASP A 24 4.39 -10.83 -6.45
CA ASP A 24 4.09 -9.42 -6.20
C ASP A 24 3.66 -9.25 -4.73
N GLN A 25 3.41 -8.02 -4.31
CA GLN A 25 3.09 -7.71 -2.92
C GLN A 25 1.78 -8.36 -2.45
N VAL A 26 0.76 -8.37 -3.31
CA VAL A 26 -0.58 -8.89 -2.97
C VAL A 26 -0.50 -10.40 -2.76
N HIS A 27 0.15 -11.13 -3.67
CA HIS A 27 0.31 -12.57 -3.59
C HIS A 27 1.43 -13.04 -2.64
N THR A 28 1.98 -12.15 -1.79
CA THR A 28 2.82 -12.61 -0.67
C THR A 28 1.99 -13.19 0.49
N THR A 29 0.69 -12.91 0.51
CA THR A 29 -0.34 -13.52 1.38
C THR A 29 -0.94 -14.74 0.68
N GLY A 30 -1.38 -15.74 1.44
CA GLY A 30 -2.10 -16.89 0.89
C GLY A 30 -1.24 -17.92 0.15
N MET A 31 -0.67 -17.56 -0.99
CA MET A 31 -0.02 -18.51 -1.90
C MET A 31 1.29 -19.10 -1.33
N ASP A 32 1.37 -20.44 -1.28
CA ASP A 32 2.55 -21.19 -0.82
C ASP A 32 3.20 -22.00 -1.94
N ILE A 33 4.07 -21.36 -2.73
CA ILE A 33 4.87 -22.09 -3.74
C ILE A 33 6.10 -22.69 -3.05
N LYS A 34 6.15 -24.02 -2.97
CA LYS A 34 7.29 -24.76 -2.42
C LYS A 34 8.56 -24.45 -3.20
N GLN A 35 9.53 -23.82 -2.53
CA GLN A 35 10.84 -23.50 -3.08
C GLN A 35 11.84 -24.64 -2.87
N ALA A 36 12.88 -24.71 -3.70
CA ALA A 36 13.96 -25.68 -3.52
C ALA A 36 14.69 -25.45 -2.17
N LEU A 37 15.27 -26.52 -1.59
CA LEU A 37 15.96 -26.44 -0.29
C LEU A 37 17.15 -25.47 -0.29
N ASN A 38 17.82 -25.31 -1.42
CA ASN A 38 18.93 -24.38 -1.62
C ASN A 38 18.53 -23.12 -2.42
N ALA A 39 17.22 -22.83 -2.51
CA ALA A 39 16.72 -21.70 -3.26
C ALA A 39 17.28 -20.37 -2.71
N THR A 40 17.60 -19.47 -3.63
CA THR A 40 18.03 -18.11 -3.30
C THR A 40 17.03 -17.16 -3.92
N ALA A 41 16.40 -16.33 -3.10
CA ALA A 41 15.44 -15.34 -3.54
C ALA A 41 16.01 -13.92 -3.44
N VAL A 42 15.47 -13.04 -4.26
CA VAL A 42 15.70 -11.60 -4.19
C VAL A 42 14.44 -10.97 -3.62
N ILE A 43 14.58 -10.07 -2.64
CA ILE A 43 13.50 -9.25 -2.10
C ILE A 43 13.78 -7.79 -2.39
N THR A 44 12.84 -7.08 -3.02
CA THR A 44 12.95 -5.65 -3.30
C THR A 44 12.30 -4.83 -2.19
N ILE A 45 12.86 -3.66 -1.89
CA ILE A 45 12.34 -2.78 -0.84
C ILE A 45 11.70 -1.53 -1.46
N GLY A 46 10.41 -1.32 -1.18
CA GLY A 46 9.66 -0.14 -1.61
C GLY A 46 9.66 0.99 -0.56
N LYS A 47 9.35 2.22 -1.01
CA LYS A 47 9.31 3.44 -0.16
C LYS A 47 8.31 3.33 0.99
N ASP A 48 7.12 2.80 0.73
CA ASP A 48 6.02 2.78 1.70
C ASP A 48 5.84 1.40 2.36
N MET A 49 6.81 0.49 2.17
CA MET A 49 6.77 -0.86 2.74
C MET A 49 7.00 -0.84 4.25
N THR A 50 6.29 -1.70 4.98
CA THR A 50 6.45 -1.91 6.42
C THR A 50 7.29 -3.14 6.73
N PHE A 51 7.67 -3.31 8.00
CA PHE A 51 8.36 -4.51 8.43
C PHE A 51 7.50 -5.77 8.26
N ARG A 52 6.18 -5.64 8.41
CA ARG A 52 5.21 -6.73 8.18
C ARG A 52 5.28 -7.21 6.73
N ASP A 53 5.15 -6.30 5.77
CA ASP A 53 5.18 -6.64 4.33
C ASP A 53 6.50 -7.30 3.94
N TYR A 54 7.62 -6.74 4.42
CA TYR A 54 8.95 -7.30 4.19
C TYR A 54 9.07 -8.72 4.74
N ALA A 55 8.65 -8.93 5.98
CA ALA A 55 8.72 -10.23 6.64
C ALA A 55 7.82 -11.26 5.94
N GLN A 56 6.62 -10.85 5.53
CA GLN A 56 5.68 -11.71 4.83
C GLN A 56 6.22 -12.21 3.48
N GLY A 57 6.82 -11.31 2.69
CA GLY A 57 7.52 -11.67 1.46
C GLY A 57 8.74 -12.55 1.72
N ALA A 58 9.57 -12.21 2.71
CA ALA A 58 10.73 -13.00 3.08
C ALA A 58 10.34 -14.43 3.49
N PHE A 59 9.30 -14.60 4.31
CA PHE A 59 8.86 -15.90 4.81
C PHE A 59 8.17 -16.78 3.77
N ARG A 60 7.98 -16.33 2.51
CA ARG A 60 7.71 -17.25 1.39
C ARG A 60 8.87 -18.25 1.21
N MET A 61 10.09 -17.85 1.58
CA MET A 61 11.23 -18.75 1.74
C MET A 61 11.16 -19.44 3.11
N ARG A 62 10.32 -20.47 3.23
CA ARG A 62 10.06 -21.20 4.50
C ARG A 62 11.33 -21.72 5.20
N GLY A 63 12.41 -21.97 4.44
CA GLY A 63 13.67 -22.52 4.92
C GLY A 63 14.79 -21.49 5.09
N ILE A 64 14.49 -20.18 5.30
CA ILE A 64 15.54 -19.17 5.53
C ILE A 64 16.46 -19.62 6.67
N GLY A 65 17.77 -19.61 6.41
CA GLY A 65 18.79 -20.06 7.37
C GLY A 65 18.96 -21.59 7.42
N GLN A 66 18.12 -22.35 6.72
CA GLN A 66 18.18 -23.81 6.57
C GLN A 66 18.40 -24.18 5.09
N GLY A 67 19.42 -23.59 4.47
CA GLY A 67 19.76 -23.80 3.05
C GLY A 67 19.19 -22.74 2.11
N GLN A 68 18.01 -22.19 2.40
CA GLN A 68 17.45 -21.09 1.61
C GLN A 68 18.04 -19.74 2.03
N ARG A 69 18.20 -18.84 1.05
CA ARG A 69 18.80 -17.51 1.24
C ARG A 69 17.98 -16.40 0.59
N LEU A 70 18.16 -15.19 1.12
CA LEU A 70 17.49 -13.97 0.67
C LEU A 70 18.54 -12.89 0.39
N HIS A 71 18.46 -12.24 -0.77
CA HIS A 71 19.22 -11.04 -1.09
C HIS A 71 18.28 -9.84 -1.10
N ALA A 72 18.55 -8.86 -0.22
CA ALA A 72 17.75 -7.65 -0.13
C ALA A 72 18.25 -6.60 -1.12
N PHE A 73 17.39 -6.27 -2.07
CA PHE A 73 17.61 -5.31 -3.13
C PHE A 73 17.05 -3.94 -2.77
N VAL A 74 17.96 -2.99 -2.54
CA VAL A 74 17.64 -1.63 -2.08
C VAL A 74 17.99 -0.62 -3.14
N ILE A 75 16.99 0.02 -3.74
CA ILE A 75 17.25 1.08 -4.72
C ILE A 75 17.85 2.33 -4.04
N PRO A 76 18.70 3.12 -4.73
CA PRO A 76 19.38 4.29 -4.15
C PRO A 76 18.43 5.29 -3.48
N GLU A 77 17.24 5.50 -4.05
CA GLU A 77 16.21 6.39 -3.52
C GLU A 77 15.71 5.91 -2.16
N VAL A 78 15.52 4.60 -2.00
CA VAL A 78 15.08 4.00 -0.73
C VAL A 78 16.24 3.99 0.28
N GLU A 79 17.46 3.68 -0.14
CA GLU A 79 18.62 3.79 0.73
C GLU A 79 18.83 5.21 1.25
N LYS A 80 18.61 6.23 0.41
CA LYS A 80 18.60 7.63 0.80
C LYS A 80 17.55 7.91 1.88
N LEU A 81 16.33 7.38 1.74
CA LEU A 81 15.27 7.51 2.75
C LEU A 81 15.66 6.84 4.08
N VAL A 82 16.27 5.65 4.01
CA VAL A 82 16.80 4.93 5.18
C VAL A 82 17.87 5.79 5.88
N CYS A 83 18.85 6.30 5.14
CA CYS A 83 19.91 7.18 5.67
C CYS A 83 19.33 8.45 6.30
N ASP A 84 18.46 9.16 5.60
CA ASP A 84 17.85 10.40 6.09
C ASP A 84 17.07 10.16 7.41
N GLN A 85 16.38 9.03 7.53
CA GLN A 85 15.66 8.67 8.75
C GLN A 85 16.61 8.34 9.91
N LEU A 86 17.70 7.63 9.66
CA LEU A 86 18.71 7.33 10.68
C LEU A 86 19.45 8.58 11.16
N ILE A 87 19.77 9.51 10.25
CA ILE A 87 20.36 10.81 10.58
C ILE A 87 19.43 11.59 11.52
N ARG A 88 18.11 11.61 11.23
CA ARG A 88 17.11 12.22 12.13
C ARG A 88 17.08 11.58 13.51
N ALA A 89 17.26 10.26 13.57
CA ALA A 89 17.38 9.50 14.81
C ALA A 89 18.75 9.64 15.50
N LYS A 90 19.67 10.44 14.94
CA LYS A 90 21.06 10.59 15.42
C LYS A 90 21.84 9.28 15.46
N ILE A 91 21.51 8.34 14.58
CA ILE A 91 22.20 7.06 14.41
C ILE A 91 23.26 7.24 13.32
N GLN A 92 24.48 6.75 13.57
CA GLN A 92 25.54 6.76 12.56
C GLN A 92 25.16 5.84 11.39
N CYS A 93 25.09 6.39 10.19
CA CYS A 93 24.91 5.62 8.96
C CYS A 93 26.06 5.88 7.98
N ALA A 94 26.17 5.03 6.96
CA ALA A 94 27.09 5.28 5.85
C ALA A 94 26.77 6.63 5.16
N ALA A 95 27.75 7.18 4.44
CA ALA A 95 27.56 8.39 3.66
C ALA A 95 26.33 8.25 2.75
N ARG A 96 25.46 9.26 2.77
CA ARG A 96 24.25 9.31 1.95
C ARG A 96 24.61 9.00 0.49
N PRO A 97 23.88 8.08 -0.18
CA PRO A 97 24.16 7.80 -1.58
C PRO A 97 24.02 9.06 -2.44
N PRO A 98 24.82 9.18 -3.52
CA PRO A 98 24.71 10.31 -4.44
C PRO A 98 23.30 10.38 -5.03
N ASP A 99 22.84 11.60 -5.33
CA ASP A 99 21.53 11.78 -5.92
C ASP A 99 21.44 11.09 -7.31
N PRO A 100 20.25 10.61 -7.73
CA PRO A 100 20.07 9.88 -8.99
C PRO A 100 20.44 10.66 -10.24
N VAL A 101 20.48 11.98 -10.12
CA VAL A 101 20.84 12.91 -11.17
C VAL A 101 22.01 13.73 -10.67
N ASP A 102 23.08 13.79 -11.46
CA ASP A 102 24.19 14.67 -11.14
C ASP A 102 23.74 16.13 -11.29
N ALA A 103 23.76 16.86 -10.16
CA ALA A 103 23.33 18.24 -10.09
C ALA A 103 24.08 19.19 -11.05
N LYS A 104 25.29 18.81 -11.51
CA LYS A 104 26.10 19.62 -12.43
C LYS A 104 25.84 19.28 -13.90
N SER A 105 25.57 18.02 -14.23
CA SER A 105 25.44 17.55 -15.61
C SER A 105 24.00 17.27 -16.06
N GLY A 106 23.05 17.19 -15.11
CA GLY A 106 21.64 16.87 -15.39
C GLY A 106 21.43 15.45 -15.92
N LYS A 107 22.49 14.63 -15.98
CA LYS A 107 22.45 13.26 -16.49
C LYS A 107 22.16 12.27 -15.36
N PRO A 108 21.45 11.17 -15.64
CA PRO A 108 21.35 10.05 -14.72
C PRO A 108 22.75 9.55 -14.36
N VAL A 109 23.03 9.42 -13.08
CA VAL A 109 24.28 8.80 -12.63
C VAL A 109 24.22 7.31 -13.02
N GLU A 110 25.27 6.80 -13.65
CA GLU A 110 25.33 5.40 -14.03
C GLU A 110 25.43 4.53 -12.76
N PHE A 111 24.33 3.88 -12.40
CA PHE A 111 24.25 3.05 -11.21
C PHE A 111 24.81 1.65 -11.47
N LYS A 112 25.77 1.23 -10.64
CA LYS A 112 26.26 -0.15 -10.57
C LYS A 112 25.83 -0.76 -9.24
N ALA A 113 25.26 -1.97 -9.29
CA ALA A 113 25.06 -2.79 -8.09
C ALA A 113 26.41 -3.01 -7.39
N ILE A 114 26.55 -2.47 -6.17
CA ILE A 114 27.76 -2.59 -5.37
C ILE A 114 27.38 -3.32 -4.09
N PRO A 115 28.01 -4.47 -3.80
CA PRO A 115 27.79 -5.16 -2.53
C PRO A 115 28.00 -4.22 -1.36
N ALA A 116 27.08 -4.24 -0.40
CA ALA A 116 27.21 -3.44 0.80
C ALA A 116 28.52 -3.80 1.53
N LYS A 117 29.34 -2.79 1.86
CA LYS A 117 30.60 -2.99 2.61
C LYS A 117 30.36 -3.70 3.95
N ASN A 118 29.23 -3.41 4.60
CA ASN A 118 28.78 -4.07 5.81
C ASN A 118 27.31 -4.51 5.67
N PRO A 119 27.03 -5.71 5.15
CA PRO A 119 25.67 -6.15 4.85
C PRO A 119 24.83 -6.32 6.11
N ARG A 120 25.43 -6.75 7.22
CA ARG A 120 24.72 -6.90 8.49
C ARG A 120 24.19 -5.57 9.01
N GLN A 121 25.00 -4.51 8.93
CA GLN A 121 24.59 -3.19 9.37
C GLN A 121 23.51 -2.59 8.46
N LEU A 122 23.62 -2.79 7.14
CA LEU A 122 22.57 -2.38 6.20
C LEU A 122 21.23 -3.06 6.52
N LEU A 123 21.23 -4.36 6.83
CA LEU A 123 20.00 -5.06 7.21
C LEU A 123 19.38 -4.51 8.50
N VAL A 124 20.20 -4.14 9.49
CA VAL A 124 19.72 -3.48 10.73
C VAL A 124 19.09 -2.13 10.40
N HIS A 125 19.74 -1.33 9.56
CA HIS A 125 19.25 -0.02 9.12
C HIS A 125 17.92 -0.11 8.37
N VAL A 126 17.82 -1.04 7.42
CA VAL A 126 16.60 -1.33 6.68
C VAL A 126 15.49 -1.78 7.63
N SER A 127 15.76 -2.71 8.53
CA SER A 127 14.76 -3.22 9.48
C SER A 127 14.24 -2.11 10.39
N ALA A 128 15.14 -1.25 10.90
CA ALA A 128 14.77 -0.10 11.71
C ALA A 128 13.89 0.90 10.93
N TRP A 129 14.25 1.19 9.68
CA TRP A 129 13.47 2.08 8.82
C TRP A 129 12.07 1.51 8.51
N LEU A 130 11.96 0.21 8.23
CA LEU A 130 10.69 -0.47 8.00
C LEU A 130 9.77 -0.44 9.24
N VAL A 131 10.34 -0.54 10.44
CA VAL A 131 9.58 -0.40 11.71
C VAL A 131 9.11 1.04 11.91
N VAL A 132 9.95 2.02 11.58
CA VAL A 132 9.53 3.44 11.60
C VAL A 132 8.40 3.71 10.62
N ASN A 133 8.44 3.09 9.43
CA ASN A 133 7.33 3.18 8.47
C ASN A 133 6.02 2.64 9.06
N SER A 134 6.05 1.51 9.79
CA SER A 134 4.88 1.00 10.52
C SER A 134 4.33 2.04 11.52
N MET A 135 5.19 2.69 12.30
CA MET A 135 4.75 3.74 13.24
C MET A 135 4.14 4.96 12.52
N ARG A 136 4.69 5.33 11.35
CA ARG A 136 4.15 6.43 10.53
C ARG A 136 2.74 6.10 10.04
N ILE A 137 2.55 4.87 9.60
CA ILE A 137 1.26 4.32 9.18
C ILE A 137 0.25 4.32 10.33
N GLU A 138 0.63 3.82 11.51
CA GLU A 138 -0.24 3.84 12.70
C GLU A 138 -0.70 5.25 13.08
N LYS A 139 0.17 6.26 12.92
CA LYS A 139 -0.19 7.67 13.12
C LYS A 139 -1.24 8.16 12.11
N ILE A 140 -1.12 7.75 10.84
CA ILE A 140 -2.12 8.08 9.81
C ILE A 140 -3.47 7.44 10.17
N MET A 141 -3.45 6.18 10.60
CA MET A 141 -4.64 5.45 11.05
C MET A 141 -5.29 6.09 12.27
N PHE A 142 -4.50 6.50 13.26
CA PHE A 142 -4.99 7.24 14.42
C PHE A 142 -5.69 8.55 14.01
N ASN A 143 -5.06 9.33 13.12
CA ASN A 143 -5.65 10.57 12.64
C ASN A 143 -6.98 10.29 11.91
N MET A 144 -7.02 9.29 11.04
CA MET A 144 -8.25 8.90 10.34
C MET A 144 -9.36 8.51 11.32
N LEU A 145 -9.04 7.68 12.33
CA LEU A 145 -10.00 7.28 13.35
C LEU A 145 -10.56 8.50 14.10
N CYS A 146 -9.74 9.48 14.44
CA CYS A 146 -10.21 10.73 15.05
C CYS A 146 -11.15 11.51 14.13
N GLU A 147 -10.81 11.65 12.84
CA GLU A 147 -11.64 12.32 11.84
C GLU A 147 -12.98 11.59 11.66
N GLN A 148 -12.96 10.26 11.55
CA GLN A 148 -14.14 9.42 11.46
C GLN A 148 -15.01 9.51 12.72
N ASN A 149 -14.40 9.48 13.91
CA ASN A 149 -15.12 9.60 15.18
C ASN A 149 -15.88 10.92 15.27
N ILE A 150 -15.26 12.04 14.89
CA ILE A 150 -15.92 13.35 14.84
C ILE A 150 -17.06 13.32 13.81
N ARG A 151 -16.80 12.84 12.58
CA ARG A 151 -17.84 12.71 11.54
C ARG A 151 -19.02 11.85 11.99
N ASN A 152 -18.76 10.79 12.75
CA ASN A 152 -19.77 9.86 13.24
C ASN A 152 -20.79 10.53 14.17
N VAL A 153 -20.40 11.59 14.89
CA VAL A 153 -21.28 12.33 15.81
C VAL A 153 -22.49 12.89 15.07
N TRP A 154 -22.27 13.70 14.02
CA TRP A 154 -23.38 14.25 13.24
C TRP A 154 -23.95 13.26 12.24
N ARG A 155 -23.16 12.31 11.72
CA ARG A 155 -23.70 11.25 10.84
C ARG A 155 -24.75 10.41 11.54
N LYS A 156 -24.54 10.00 12.80
CA LYS A 156 -25.55 9.26 13.58
C LYS A 156 -26.84 10.06 13.78
N LEU A 157 -26.73 11.36 14.00
CA LEU A 157 -27.88 12.25 14.11
C LEU A 157 -28.63 12.35 12.79
N CYS A 158 -27.92 12.70 11.71
CA CYS A 158 -28.49 12.82 10.37
C CYS A 158 -29.15 11.51 9.94
N PHE A 159 -28.53 10.36 10.22
CA PHE A 159 -29.10 9.06 9.94
C PHE A 159 -30.44 8.82 10.66
N LYS A 160 -30.52 9.14 11.97
CA LYS A 160 -31.77 9.05 12.72
C LYS A 160 -32.87 9.94 12.14
N LEU A 161 -32.51 11.17 11.74
CA LEU A 161 -33.43 12.11 11.09
C LEU A 161 -33.91 11.59 9.74
N LEU A 162 -33.01 11.02 8.94
CA LEU A 162 -33.36 10.42 7.65
C LEU A 162 -34.27 9.22 7.82
N ILE A 163 -34.09 8.40 8.86
CA ILE A 163 -35.02 7.30 9.15
C ILE A 163 -36.40 7.83 9.53
N SER A 164 -36.49 8.83 10.42
CA SER A 164 -37.78 9.37 10.87
C SER A 164 -38.54 10.09 9.76
N ASP A 165 -37.82 10.86 8.94
CA ASP A 165 -38.40 11.77 7.96
C ASP A 165 -38.18 11.33 6.50
N HIS A 166 -37.86 10.04 6.25
CA HIS A 166 -37.60 9.52 4.90
C HIS A 166 -38.71 9.83 3.89
N LYS A 167 -39.97 9.88 4.33
CA LYS A 167 -41.13 10.18 3.47
C LYS A 167 -41.15 11.62 2.96
N LYS A 168 -40.44 12.54 3.63
CA LYS A 168 -40.37 13.96 3.29
C LYS A 168 -39.26 14.25 2.27
N VAL A 169 -38.39 13.30 1.98
CA VAL A 169 -37.30 13.46 1.01
C VAL A 169 -37.86 13.81 -0.38
N GLY A 170 -37.38 14.89 -0.97
CA GLY A 170 -37.84 15.36 -2.29
C GLY A 170 -39.18 16.12 -2.29
N THR A 171 -39.80 16.31 -1.13
CA THR A 171 -41.03 17.12 -0.98
C THR A 171 -40.69 18.55 -0.53
N SER A 172 -41.64 19.48 -0.65
CA SER A 172 -41.48 20.84 -0.12
C SER A 172 -41.28 20.87 1.40
N GLU A 173 -41.81 19.89 2.13
CA GLU A 173 -41.68 19.76 3.60
C GLU A 173 -40.30 19.24 4.03
N GLY A 174 -39.57 18.59 3.13
CA GLY A 174 -38.20 18.11 3.38
C GLY A 174 -37.10 19.15 3.08
N LYS A 175 -37.46 20.29 2.48
CA LYS A 175 -36.48 21.31 2.09
C LYS A 175 -35.73 21.88 3.29
N GLY A 176 -34.42 22.01 3.15
CA GLY A 176 -33.53 22.43 4.24
C GLY A 176 -33.05 21.25 5.08
N HIS A 177 -33.72 20.95 6.20
CA HIS A 177 -33.14 20.08 7.22
C HIS A 177 -32.91 18.63 6.79
N VAL A 178 -33.80 18.06 5.98
CA VAL A 178 -33.66 16.68 5.46
C VAL A 178 -32.67 16.64 4.29
N GLU A 179 -32.69 17.65 3.41
CA GLU A 179 -31.71 17.80 2.32
C GLU A 179 -30.28 17.94 2.84
N ASP A 180 -30.06 18.77 3.86
CA ASP A 180 -28.77 18.93 4.52
C ASP A 180 -28.28 17.63 5.18
N ALA A 181 -29.21 16.85 5.74
CA ALA A 181 -28.90 15.55 6.33
C ALA A 181 -28.50 14.53 5.25
N VAL A 182 -29.13 14.56 4.07
CA VAL A 182 -28.70 13.74 2.91
C VAL A 182 -27.31 14.17 2.43
N ASP A 183 -27.07 15.48 2.35
CA ASP A 183 -25.81 16.04 1.87
C ASP A 183 -24.61 15.70 2.78
N VAL A 184 -24.83 15.34 4.05
CA VAL A 184 -23.78 14.80 4.95
C VAL A 184 -23.22 13.45 4.45
N PHE A 185 -24.02 12.66 3.73
CA PHE A 185 -23.62 11.35 3.21
C PHE A 185 -23.19 11.38 1.74
N ARG A 186 -23.32 12.53 1.08
CA ARG A 186 -22.90 12.70 -0.31
C ARG A 186 -21.44 13.03 -0.40
N GLU A 187 -20.72 12.23 -1.17
CA GLU A 187 -19.35 12.52 -1.58
C GLU A 187 -19.40 13.15 -2.97
N ARG A 188 -19.21 14.48 -3.03
CA ARG A 188 -19.17 15.19 -4.30
C ARG A 188 -17.79 14.98 -4.92
N LEU A 189 -17.76 14.46 -6.14
CA LEU A 189 -16.54 14.41 -6.94
C LEU A 189 -16.25 15.83 -7.43
N ASP A 190 -15.28 16.48 -6.82
CA ASP A 190 -14.72 17.73 -7.33
C ASP A 190 -13.51 17.40 -8.21
N HIS A 191 -13.57 17.84 -9.47
CA HIS A 191 -12.50 17.68 -10.44
C HIS A 191 -11.60 18.92 -10.51
N SER A 192 -11.85 19.92 -9.67
CA SER A 192 -11.01 21.12 -9.59
C SER A 192 -9.62 20.75 -9.05
N VAL A 193 -8.60 21.24 -9.74
CA VAL A 193 -7.19 21.10 -9.32
C VAL A 193 -6.72 22.47 -8.89
N GLU A 194 -6.47 22.65 -7.59
CA GLU A 194 -5.92 23.90 -7.08
C GLU A 194 -4.53 24.16 -7.69
N ALA A 195 -4.34 25.33 -8.30
CA ALA A 195 -3.09 25.75 -8.91
C ALA A 195 -2.05 26.25 -7.88
N SER A 196 -2.08 25.73 -6.66
CA SER A 196 -1.17 26.11 -5.58
C SER A 196 -0.70 24.88 -4.80
N VAL A 197 0.50 24.96 -4.22
CA VAL A 197 1.03 23.88 -3.38
C VAL A 197 0.25 23.87 -2.06
N PRO A 198 -0.39 22.74 -1.67
CA PRO A 198 -1.17 22.67 -0.44
C PRO A 198 -0.33 23.03 0.78
N ILE A 199 -0.82 23.99 1.57
CA ILE A 199 -0.18 24.39 2.82
C ILE A 199 -0.44 23.33 3.88
N VAL A 200 0.62 22.84 4.52
CA VAL A 200 0.50 21.84 5.59
C VAL A 200 -0.18 22.48 6.81
N LYS A 201 -1.46 22.16 7.02
CA LYS A 201 -2.19 22.51 8.24
C LYS A 201 -1.96 21.46 9.32
N ARG A 202 -2.01 21.89 10.59
CA ARG A 202 -2.01 20.96 11.72
C ARG A 202 -3.28 20.13 11.70
N PHE A 203 -3.16 18.85 12.08
CA PHE A 203 -4.30 17.94 12.04
C PHE A 203 -5.40 18.38 13.02
N HIS A 204 -5.01 18.85 14.21
CA HIS A 204 -5.96 19.48 15.14
C HIS A 204 -6.78 20.62 14.50
N THR A 205 -6.12 21.53 13.77
CA THR A 205 -6.79 22.67 13.11
C THR A 205 -7.78 22.18 12.06
N LYS A 206 -7.40 21.16 11.27
CA LYS A 206 -8.30 20.53 10.29
C LYS A 206 -9.57 19.97 10.94
N LEU A 207 -9.44 19.33 12.11
CA LEU A 207 -10.59 18.78 12.84
C LEU A 207 -11.49 19.86 13.43
N VAL A 208 -10.93 20.98 13.88
CA VAL A 208 -11.70 22.14 14.33
C VAL A 208 -12.50 22.72 13.15
N GLU A 209 -11.86 23.01 12.02
CA GLU A 209 -12.54 23.50 10.81
C GLU A 209 -13.68 22.56 10.36
N LEU A 210 -13.46 21.25 10.47
CA LEU A 210 -14.46 20.23 10.14
C LEU A 210 -15.65 20.22 11.12
N ALA A 211 -15.41 20.45 12.41
CA ALA A 211 -16.47 20.56 13.41
C ALA A 211 -17.27 21.86 13.24
N ASP A 212 -16.58 22.98 13.00
CA ASP A 212 -17.17 24.30 12.81
C ASP A 212 -18.09 24.32 11.58
N LEU A 213 -17.66 23.72 10.47
CA LEU A 213 -18.48 23.58 9.24
C LEU A 213 -19.82 22.87 9.49
N ARG A 214 -19.90 22.03 10.53
CA ARG A 214 -21.07 21.22 10.87
C ARG A 214 -21.66 21.59 12.24
N GLU A 215 -21.39 22.80 12.74
CA GLU A 215 -21.87 23.28 14.04
C GLU A 215 -23.40 23.14 14.18
N GLN A 216 -24.15 23.30 13.09
CA GLN A 216 -25.61 23.13 13.08
C GLN A 216 -26.10 21.79 13.65
N TRP A 217 -25.29 20.73 13.54
CA TRP A 217 -25.57 19.38 14.04
C TRP A 217 -25.03 19.11 15.45
N LEU A 218 -24.22 20.04 15.98
CA LEU A 218 -23.50 19.95 17.24
C LEU A 218 -24.10 20.85 18.34
N LYS A 219 -25.38 21.24 18.25
CA LYS A 219 -26.01 22.11 19.27
C LYS A 219 -26.14 21.47 20.65
N ASP A 220 -26.22 20.14 20.67
CA ASP A 220 -26.38 19.32 21.87
C ASP A 220 -25.08 19.26 22.70
N ALA A 221 -25.18 19.44 24.01
CA ALA A 221 -24.04 19.54 24.91
C ALA A 221 -23.20 18.24 24.92
N ASP A 222 -23.84 17.08 24.89
CA ASP A 222 -23.14 15.79 24.90
C ASP A 222 -22.36 15.55 23.60
N ARG A 223 -22.90 16.01 22.47
CA ARG A 223 -22.21 15.96 21.17
C ARG A 223 -21.00 16.88 21.14
N LYS A 224 -21.14 18.13 21.65
CA LYS A 224 -19.99 19.05 21.79
C LYS A 224 -18.90 18.44 22.65
N ALA A 225 -19.26 17.92 23.82
CA ALA A 225 -18.32 17.26 24.74
C ALA A 225 -17.62 16.05 24.09
N THR A 226 -18.31 15.30 23.23
CA THR A 226 -17.71 14.17 22.49
C THR A 226 -16.66 14.66 21.48
N VAL A 227 -16.98 15.70 20.70
CA VAL A 227 -16.03 16.30 19.73
C VAL A 227 -14.82 16.89 20.45
N GLU A 228 -15.04 17.65 21.53
CA GLU A 228 -13.98 18.23 22.37
C GLU A 228 -13.04 17.16 22.94
N ARG A 229 -13.58 16.00 23.36
CA ARG A 229 -12.77 14.88 23.83
C ARG A 229 -11.83 14.36 22.73
N VAL A 230 -12.33 14.18 21.50
CA VAL A 230 -11.48 13.75 20.38
C VAL A 230 -10.42 14.80 20.04
N LEU A 231 -10.79 16.08 20.02
CA LEU A 231 -9.84 17.19 19.82
C LEU A 231 -8.74 17.19 20.90
N SER A 232 -9.09 16.90 22.15
CA SER A 232 -8.13 16.82 23.26
C SER A 232 -7.10 15.69 23.10
N TYR A 233 -7.51 14.53 22.56
CA TYR A 233 -6.59 13.43 22.28
C TYR A 233 -5.58 13.82 21.20
N VAL A 234 -6.05 14.44 20.11
CA VAL A 234 -5.19 14.93 19.04
C VAL A 234 -4.25 16.02 19.53
N ALA A 235 -4.75 16.99 20.30
CA ALA A 235 -3.92 18.06 20.86
C ALA A 235 -2.83 17.50 21.79
N SER A 236 -3.15 16.47 22.58
CA SER A 236 -2.20 15.83 23.48
C SER A 236 -1.14 15.02 22.72
N ALA A 237 -1.55 14.29 21.67
CA ALA A 237 -0.63 13.57 20.78
C ALA A 237 0.32 14.53 20.04
N GLU A 238 -0.20 15.63 19.49
CA GLU A 238 0.61 16.65 18.81
C GLU A 238 1.58 17.36 19.77
N LYS A 239 1.20 17.58 21.03
CA LYS A 239 2.10 18.15 22.06
C LYS A 239 3.29 17.22 22.33
N LYS A 240 3.06 15.91 22.40
CA LYS A 240 4.11 14.90 22.60
C LYS A 240 5.04 14.79 21.38
N SER A 241 4.54 15.07 20.17
CA SER A 241 5.34 14.98 18.94
C SER A 241 6.15 16.24 18.58
N LYS A 242 6.14 17.28 19.42
CA LYS A 242 6.77 18.60 19.14
C LYS A 242 8.30 18.57 18.88
N GLY A 243 8.97 17.43 19.04
CA GLY A 243 10.42 17.31 18.89
C GLY A 243 10.95 16.62 17.63
N ALA A 244 10.11 15.98 16.79
CA ALA A 244 10.65 14.96 15.87
C ALA A 244 10.20 14.99 14.41
N ASP A 245 9.21 15.80 14.00
CA ASP A 245 8.56 15.55 12.71
C ASP A 245 8.28 16.83 11.90
N LYS A 246 9.29 17.26 11.14
CA LYS A 246 9.10 18.05 9.91
C LYS A 246 9.10 17.11 8.69
N SER A 247 8.40 15.97 8.75
CA SER A 247 8.11 15.24 7.51
C SER A 247 7.27 16.15 6.61
N LEU A 248 7.76 16.35 5.40
CA LEU A 248 7.11 17.07 4.31
C LEU A 248 5.97 16.24 3.70
N ASP A 249 5.24 15.48 4.52
CA ASP A 249 4.14 14.68 4.04
C ASP A 249 2.91 15.59 3.93
N THR A 250 2.70 16.09 2.72
CA THR A 250 1.50 16.87 2.38
C THR A 250 0.23 16.10 2.74
N PRO A 251 -0.90 16.79 3.04
CA PRO A 251 -2.18 16.11 3.28
C PRO A 251 -2.58 15.15 2.15
N ALA A 252 -2.19 15.45 0.91
CA ALA A 252 -2.38 14.59 -0.25
C ALA A 252 -1.50 13.32 -0.20
N ALA A 253 -0.25 13.42 0.26
CA ALA A 253 0.63 12.28 0.44
C ALA A 253 0.13 11.35 1.57
N GLN A 254 -0.39 11.92 2.66
CA GLN A 254 -1.00 11.15 3.74
C GLN A 254 -2.28 10.44 3.29
N LYS A 255 -3.14 11.13 2.52
CA LYS A 255 -4.34 10.53 1.94
C LYS A 255 -4.00 9.39 0.97
N ARG A 256 -3.03 9.59 0.07
CA ARG A 256 -2.59 8.54 -0.87
C ARG A 256 -1.98 7.33 -0.18
N ALA A 257 -1.13 7.55 0.83
CA ALA A 257 -0.53 6.46 1.59
C ALA A 257 -1.60 5.63 2.30
N PHE A 258 -2.62 6.30 2.84
CA PHE A 258 -3.78 5.65 3.45
C PHE A 258 -4.65 4.89 2.45
N ASP A 259 -5.02 5.52 1.32
CA ASP A 259 -5.85 4.89 0.30
C ASP A 259 -5.16 3.61 -0.23
N ALA A 260 -3.83 3.66 -0.40
CA ALA A 260 -3.03 2.50 -0.78
C ALA A 260 -3.02 1.41 0.31
N GLU A 261 -2.91 1.78 1.58
CA GLU A 261 -2.91 0.81 2.70
C GLU A 261 -4.27 0.14 2.88
N GLN A 262 -5.37 0.90 2.84
CA GLN A 262 -6.73 0.36 2.89
C GLN A 262 -7.01 -0.59 1.71
N GLN A 263 -6.59 -0.19 0.51
CA GLN A 263 -6.73 -1.04 -0.66
C GLN A 263 -5.91 -2.32 -0.50
N GLN A 264 -4.69 -2.22 0.00
CA GLN A 264 -3.84 -3.38 0.26
C GLN A 264 -4.46 -4.34 1.29
N GLU A 265 -4.98 -3.84 2.42
CA GLU A 265 -5.64 -4.68 3.43
C GLU A 265 -6.88 -5.38 2.85
N GLN A 266 -7.72 -4.66 2.10
CA GLN A 266 -8.91 -5.23 1.47
C GLN A 266 -8.56 -6.30 0.44
N GLU A 267 -7.57 -6.05 -0.41
CA GLU A 267 -7.11 -7.02 -1.40
C GLU A 267 -6.55 -8.29 -0.71
N GLN A 268 -5.80 -8.13 0.39
CA GLN A 268 -5.28 -9.26 1.17
C GLN A 268 -6.39 -10.08 1.85
N GLU A 269 -7.39 -9.43 2.44
CA GLU A 269 -8.55 -10.12 3.03
C GLU A 269 -9.33 -10.89 1.96
N GLN A 270 -9.58 -10.25 0.81
CA GLN A 270 -10.30 -10.86 -0.30
C GLN A 270 -9.58 -12.08 -0.87
N GLU A 271 -8.25 -12.04 -1.01
CA GLU A 271 -7.46 -13.20 -1.43
C GLU A 271 -7.53 -14.36 -0.41
N GLN A 272 -7.45 -14.06 0.89
CA GLN A 272 -7.57 -15.09 1.93
C GLN A 272 -8.95 -15.75 1.92
N GLU A 273 -10.02 -14.98 1.73
CA GLU A 273 -11.37 -15.52 1.62
C GLU A 273 -11.51 -16.43 0.39
N GLN A 274 -11.01 -16.00 -0.78
CA GLN A 274 -11.05 -16.81 -2.00
C GLN A 274 -10.26 -18.12 -1.85
N GLU A 275 -9.10 -18.12 -1.20
CA GLU A 275 -8.34 -19.34 -0.96
C GLU A 275 -9.06 -20.28 0.02
N GLN A 276 -9.65 -19.77 1.10
CA GLN A 276 -10.46 -20.61 2.01
C GLN A 276 -11.66 -21.24 1.31
N GLU A 277 -12.30 -20.53 0.40
CA GLU A 277 -13.38 -21.09 -0.42
C GLU A 277 -12.85 -22.20 -1.34
N GLN A 278 -11.72 -22.00 -2.01
CA GLN A 278 -11.11 -23.03 -2.86
C GLN A 278 -10.68 -24.27 -2.07
N GLU A 279 -10.11 -24.11 -0.88
CA GLU A 279 -9.75 -25.23 0.00
C GLU A 279 -10.99 -26.01 0.43
N LYS A 280 -12.06 -25.33 0.86
CA LYS A 280 -13.34 -25.97 1.21
C LYS A 280 -13.97 -26.70 0.04
N GLU A 281 -13.93 -26.11 -1.16
CA GLU A 281 -14.40 -26.78 -2.37
C GLU A 281 -13.56 -28.04 -2.63
N GLN A 282 -12.24 -27.94 -2.55
CA GLN A 282 -11.32 -29.05 -2.80
C GLN A 282 -11.45 -30.19 -1.75
N GLU A 283 -11.71 -29.88 -0.48
CA GLU A 283 -12.03 -30.86 0.56
C GLU A 283 -13.42 -31.50 0.36
N GLN A 284 -14.40 -30.75 -0.14
CA GLN A 284 -15.74 -31.26 -0.46
C GLN A 284 -15.78 -32.04 -1.77
N MET A 285 -14.74 -31.97 -2.60
CA MET A 285 -14.62 -32.86 -3.75
C MET A 285 -14.44 -34.30 -3.25
N PRO A 286 -15.36 -35.23 -3.56
CA PRO A 286 -15.12 -36.64 -3.29
C PRO A 286 -13.85 -37.07 -4.02
N VAL A 287 -12.93 -37.77 -3.33
CA VAL A 287 -11.73 -38.37 -3.94
C VAL A 287 -12.18 -39.17 -5.17
N PRO A 288 -11.87 -38.74 -6.40
CA PRO A 288 -12.37 -39.43 -7.57
C PRO A 288 -11.58 -40.73 -7.77
N GLU A 289 -12.28 -41.88 -7.80
CA GLU A 289 -11.81 -43.00 -8.59
C GLU A 289 -11.70 -42.54 -10.05
N GLU A 290 -10.54 -42.78 -10.67
CA GLU A 290 -10.16 -42.27 -11.99
C GLU A 290 -11.21 -42.60 -13.06
N GLN A 291 -12.01 -41.62 -13.49
CA GLN A 291 -12.77 -41.70 -14.75
C GLN A 291 -12.88 -40.36 -15.49
N ILE A 292 -12.88 -40.50 -16.81
CA ILE A 292 -12.58 -39.54 -17.87
C ILE A 292 -13.53 -38.33 -17.89
N PHE A 293 -12.97 -37.12 -17.93
CA PHE A 293 -13.68 -35.84 -17.84
C PHE A 293 -14.28 -35.39 -19.19
N VAL A 294 -15.61 -35.24 -19.26
CA VAL A 294 -16.30 -34.54 -20.36
C VAL A 294 -16.53 -33.07 -19.98
N LYS A 295 -15.85 -32.15 -20.67
CA LYS A 295 -15.94 -30.69 -20.44
C LYS A 295 -17.31 -30.12 -20.79
N LYS A 296 -17.95 -29.42 -19.83
CA LYS A 296 -18.98 -28.41 -20.13
C LYS A 296 -18.38 -27.00 -20.17
N LYS A 297 -18.89 -26.16 -21.07
CA LYS A 297 -18.41 -24.80 -21.33
C LYS A 297 -18.94 -23.81 -20.29
N TYR A 298 -18.04 -23.05 -19.67
CA TYR A 298 -18.38 -21.87 -18.88
C TYR A 298 -18.06 -20.58 -19.65
N ASN A 299 -18.96 -19.60 -19.50
CA ASN A 299 -18.96 -18.30 -20.19
C ASN A 299 -18.26 -17.26 -19.30
N ILE A 300 -17.21 -16.61 -19.83
CA ILE A 300 -16.37 -15.64 -19.12
C ILE A 300 -16.63 -14.27 -19.76
N LYS A 301 -17.46 -13.43 -19.13
CA LYS A 301 -17.43 -11.99 -19.45
C LYS A 301 -16.12 -11.43 -18.90
N ARG A 302 -15.31 -10.91 -19.83
CA ARG A 302 -13.91 -10.51 -19.69
C ARG A 302 -13.65 -9.56 -18.52
N GLN A 303 -12.72 -9.95 -17.65
CA GLN A 303 -11.71 -9.02 -17.13
C GLN A 303 -10.47 -9.22 -18.01
N GLU A 304 -10.00 -8.18 -18.68
CA GLU A 304 -8.79 -8.27 -19.49
C GLU A 304 -7.57 -8.22 -18.56
N ILE A 305 -7.05 -9.41 -18.23
CA ILE A 305 -5.78 -9.53 -17.52
C ILE A 305 -4.66 -9.32 -18.54
N HIS A 306 -3.90 -8.24 -18.36
CA HIS A 306 -2.74 -7.93 -19.19
C HIS A 306 -1.53 -8.76 -18.74
N SER A 307 -1.17 -9.77 -19.54
CA SER A 307 0.04 -10.57 -19.33
C SER A 307 1.29 -9.83 -19.83
N TRP A 308 2.37 -9.89 -19.07
CA TRP A 308 3.66 -9.34 -19.48
C TRP A 308 4.31 -10.21 -20.57
N PRO A 309 4.82 -9.64 -21.68
CA PRO A 309 5.42 -10.43 -22.74
C PRO A 309 6.83 -10.89 -22.37
N LEU A 310 7.01 -12.20 -22.18
CA LEU A 310 8.28 -12.84 -21.82
C LEU A 310 9.44 -12.55 -22.79
N HIS A 311 9.17 -12.18 -24.04
CA HIS A 311 10.21 -11.80 -25.01
C HIS A 311 10.87 -10.46 -24.68
N LEU A 312 10.21 -9.58 -23.91
CA LEU A 312 10.80 -8.32 -23.47
C LEU A 312 11.95 -8.54 -22.47
N LEU A 313 11.99 -9.68 -21.77
CA LEU A 313 13.11 -10.07 -20.91
C LEU A 313 14.38 -10.45 -21.70
N ALA A 314 14.24 -10.71 -23.00
CA ALA A 314 15.35 -11.10 -23.88
C ALA A 314 15.88 -9.92 -24.70
N GLU A 315 15.19 -8.79 -24.72
CA GLU A 315 15.61 -7.56 -25.39
C GLU A 315 16.48 -6.71 -24.46
N ASP A 316 17.42 -5.97 -25.05
CA ASP A 316 18.30 -5.10 -24.28
C ASP A 316 17.49 -3.93 -23.68
N ILE A 317 17.74 -3.63 -22.41
CA ILE A 317 16.91 -2.71 -21.60
C ILE A 317 17.11 -1.24 -22.04
N LYS A 318 18.12 -1.00 -22.90
CA LYS A 318 18.43 0.30 -23.48
C LYS A 318 18.33 0.22 -25.01
N ASP A 319 17.74 1.25 -25.62
CA ASP A 319 17.84 1.45 -27.07
C ASP A 319 19.29 1.78 -27.48
N GLU A 320 19.59 1.78 -28.78
CA GLU A 320 20.92 2.13 -29.34
C GLU A 320 21.42 3.53 -28.91
N LYS A 321 20.56 4.35 -28.28
CA LYS A 321 20.84 5.69 -27.77
C LYS A 321 20.88 5.77 -26.25
N GLY A 322 20.84 4.63 -25.55
CA GLY A 322 20.97 4.54 -24.10
C GLY A 322 19.71 4.89 -23.30
N ARG A 323 18.55 5.05 -23.95
CA ARG A 323 17.27 5.35 -23.29
C ARG A 323 16.56 4.06 -22.91
N PRO A 324 15.80 4.01 -21.80
CA PRO A 324 15.04 2.82 -21.43
C PRO A 324 14.06 2.48 -22.56
N SER A 325 14.22 1.29 -23.14
CA SER A 325 13.40 0.82 -24.26
C SER A 325 11.98 0.46 -23.81
N HIS A 326 11.83 0.07 -22.54
CA HIS A 326 10.57 -0.28 -21.91
C HIS A 326 10.47 0.37 -20.51
N PRO A 327 9.43 1.16 -20.21
CA PRO A 327 9.30 1.90 -18.94
C PRO A 327 9.02 1.00 -17.71
N GLU A 328 8.76 -0.29 -17.93
CA GLU A 328 8.31 -1.24 -16.91
C GLU A 328 9.43 -2.17 -16.39
N PHE A 329 10.63 -2.12 -17.00
CA PHE A 329 11.74 -3.02 -16.65
C PHE A 329 13.02 -2.28 -16.28
N TYR A 330 13.55 -2.60 -15.10
CA TYR A 330 14.85 -2.13 -14.62
C TYR A 330 15.87 -3.30 -14.69
N PRO A 331 17.11 -3.08 -15.13
CA PRO A 331 18.14 -4.14 -15.17
C PRO A 331 18.42 -4.71 -13.78
N LEU A 332 18.67 -6.01 -13.64
CA LEU A 332 19.07 -6.60 -12.36
C LEU A 332 20.32 -5.91 -11.75
N SER A 333 21.22 -5.42 -12.60
CA SER A 333 22.39 -4.62 -12.22
C SER A 333 22.08 -3.24 -11.63
N THR A 334 20.82 -2.78 -11.74
CA THR A 334 20.33 -1.52 -11.14
C THR A 334 19.75 -1.70 -9.74
N PHE A 335 19.62 -2.94 -9.26
CA PHE A 335 19.17 -3.24 -7.91
C PHE A 335 20.38 -3.65 -7.03
N LYS A 336 20.42 -3.22 -5.76
CA LYS A 336 21.60 -3.40 -4.87
C LYS A 336 21.76 -4.76 -4.25
#